data_AF-K6WX41-F1
#
_entry.id   AF-K6WX41-F1
#
_cell.length_a   1.000
_cell.length_b   1.000
_cell.length_c   1.000
_cell.angle_alpha   90.00
_cell.angle_beta   90.00
_cell.angle_gamma   90.00
#
_symmetry.space_group_name_H-M   'P 1'
#
loop_
_entity.id
_entity.type
_entity.pdbx_description
1 polymer ?
#
loop_
_entity_poly.entity_id
_entity_poly.type
_entity_poly.pdbx_seq_one_letter_code
_entity_poly.pdbx_strand_id
1 'polypeptide(L)'
;ATPESAPAAEGLQAGAAVATRRALDPLAPLDWVGLYALAVNEENASGGRIVTAPTNGAAGIIPAVLHYYVNFVPDADEEGVVRFLLTAAAIGTLFKRNASISGAEVGCQGEVGSACSMAAGALCEVLGGTPQQVENAAEIGIEHNLGLTCDPVGGLVQIPCIERNAVASAKAINAARMSLHGDGSHYVSLDVAIETMRRTGADMREEYKETSRGGLAVSVVAC
;
A
#
# COMPACT_ATOMS: atom_id res chain seq x y z
N ALA A 1 -20.48 -22.92 58.02
CA ALA A 1 -19.38 -22.89 57.03
C ALA A 1 -20.04 -22.91 55.66
N THR A 2 -20.50 -21.72 55.23
CA THR A 2 -19.94 -20.86 54.16
C THR A 2 -20.47 -21.25 52.78
N PRO A 3 -21.33 -20.42 52.14
CA PRO A 3 -21.58 -20.54 50.71
C PRO A 3 -20.34 -20.03 49.97
N GLU A 4 -19.78 -20.86 49.09
CA GLU A 4 -18.71 -20.45 48.19
C GLU A 4 -19.21 -19.34 47.25
N SER A 5 -18.48 -18.23 47.29
CA SER A 5 -18.59 -17.07 46.42
C SER A 5 -18.25 -17.40 44.97
N ALA A 6 -19.06 -16.88 44.05
CA ALA A 6 -18.81 -16.90 42.61
C ALA A 6 -17.50 -16.18 42.22
N PRO A 7 -16.81 -16.63 41.16
CA PRO A 7 -15.96 -15.78 40.36
C PRO A 7 -16.51 -15.70 38.92
N ALA A 8 -17.53 -14.87 38.71
CA ALA A 8 -18.07 -14.60 37.37
C ALA A 8 -17.86 -13.15 36.89
N ALA A 9 -17.15 -12.31 37.68
CA ALA A 9 -17.01 -10.88 37.40
C ALA A 9 -15.66 -10.47 36.79
N GLU A 10 -14.62 -11.32 36.84
CA GLU A 10 -13.26 -10.93 36.38
C GLU A 10 -13.08 -11.01 34.86
N GLY A 11 -13.83 -11.89 34.16
CA GLY A 11 -13.73 -12.05 32.71
C GLY A 11 -14.36 -10.90 31.91
N LEU A 12 -15.37 -10.22 32.46
CA LEU A 12 -16.08 -9.15 31.76
C LEU A 12 -15.31 -7.81 31.82
N GLN A 13 -14.53 -7.59 32.89
CA GLN A 13 -13.70 -6.38 33.03
C GLN A 13 -12.44 -6.44 32.16
N ALA A 14 -11.87 -7.63 31.91
CA ALA A 14 -10.73 -7.79 31.02
C ALA A 14 -11.08 -7.49 29.55
N GLY A 15 -12.25 -7.93 29.08
CA GLY A 15 -12.75 -7.64 27.72
C GLY A 15 -13.07 -6.16 27.52
N ALA A 16 -13.64 -5.50 28.54
CA ALA A 16 -13.85 -4.06 28.53
C ALA A 16 -12.52 -3.31 28.47
N ALA A 17 -11.54 -3.60 29.34
CA ALA A 17 -10.25 -2.91 29.35
C ALA A 17 -9.41 -3.09 28.06
N VAL A 18 -9.51 -4.24 27.39
CA VAL A 18 -8.90 -4.47 26.06
C VAL A 18 -9.62 -3.67 24.98
N ALA A 19 -10.96 -3.60 25.02
CA ALA A 19 -11.74 -2.75 24.11
C ALA A 19 -11.50 -1.25 24.33
N THR A 20 -11.35 -0.80 25.59
CA THR A 20 -11.07 0.61 25.92
C THR A 20 -9.63 1.01 25.57
N ARG A 21 -8.66 0.09 25.60
CA ARG A 21 -7.29 0.35 25.08
C ARG A 21 -7.26 0.51 23.56
N ARG A 22 -8.08 -0.26 22.84
CA ARG A 22 -8.20 -0.19 21.37
C ARG A 22 -8.81 1.14 20.89
N ALA A 23 -9.58 1.82 21.75
CA ALA A 23 -10.17 3.13 21.48
C ALA A 23 -9.22 4.32 21.70
N LEU A 24 -7.98 4.10 22.17
CA LEU A 24 -7.01 5.16 22.49
C LEU A 24 -5.65 4.99 21.80
N ASP A 25 -5.47 3.99 20.93
CA ASP A 25 -4.22 3.83 20.18
C ASP A 25 -4.19 4.78 18.98
N PRO A 26 -3.27 5.77 18.93
CA PRO A 26 -3.15 6.69 17.79
C PRO A 26 -2.83 5.99 16.47
N LEU A 27 -2.33 4.75 16.51
CA LEU A 27 -1.99 3.95 15.33
C LEU A 27 -3.11 2.97 14.93
N ALA A 28 -4.21 2.87 15.67
CA ALA A 28 -5.32 1.97 15.33
C ALA A 28 -5.82 2.12 13.88
N PRO A 29 -5.88 3.32 13.26
CA PRO A 29 -6.22 3.44 11.84
C PRO A 29 -5.25 2.72 10.90
N LEU A 30 -3.95 2.65 11.23
CA LEU A 30 -2.96 1.93 10.43
C LEU A 30 -3.11 0.41 10.55
N ASP A 31 -3.56 -0.10 11.69
CA ASP A 31 -3.88 -1.53 11.83
C ASP A 31 -5.04 -1.92 10.90
N TRP A 32 -6.05 -1.06 10.77
CA TRP A 32 -7.14 -1.26 9.81
C TRP A 32 -6.66 -1.21 8.36
N VAL A 33 -5.76 -0.28 8.03
CA VAL A 33 -5.13 -0.22 6.70
C VAL A 33 -4.37 -1.51 6.39
N GLY A 34 -3.61 -2.01 7.36
CA GLY A 34 -2.95 -3.30 7.27
C GLY A 34 -3.97 -4.41 7.02
N LEU A 35 -5.03 -4.49 7.82
CA LEU A 35 -6.10 -5.48 7.67
C LEU A 35 -6.74 -5.45 6.27
N TYR A 36 -7.07 -4.28 5.75
CA TYR A 36 -7.69 -4.16 4.41
C TYR A 36 -6.75 -4.66 3.31
N ALA A 37 -5.47 -4.27 3.36
CA ALA A 37 -4.47 -4.71 2.38
C ALA A 37 -4.25 -6.23 2.45
N LEU A 38 -4.11 -6.79 3.67
CA LEU A 38 -3.97 -8.22 3.90
C LEU A 38 -5.18 -8.98 3.36
N ALA A 39 -6.40 -8.56 3.70
CA ALA A 39 -7.63 -9.22 3.28
C ALA A 39 -7.73 -9.32 1.75
N VAL A 40 -7.41 -8.25 1.02
CA VAL A 40 -7.45 -8.26 -0.45
C VAL A 40 -6.36 -9.16 -1.03
N ASN A 41 -5.14 -9.12 -0.50
CA ASN A 41 -4.04 -9.94 -1.02
C ASN A 41 -4.13 -11.41 -0.63
N GLU A 42 -4.77 -11.75 0.49
CA GLU A 42 -5.12 -13.12 0.87
C GLU A 42 -6.23 -13.68 -0.03
N GLU A 43 -7.25 -12.88 -0.35
CA GLU A 43 -8.25 -13.25 -1.38
C GLU A 43 -7.60 -13.46 -2.76
N ASN A 44 -6.61 -12.64 -3.13
CA ASN A 44 -5.86 -12.87 -4.36
C ASN A 44 -5.09 -14.20 -4.31
N ALA A 45 -4.42 -14.48 -3.21
CA ALA A 45 -3.65 -15.71 -3.03
C ALA A 45 -4.53 -16.97 -2.98
N SER A 46 -5.79 -16.86 -2.54
CA SER A 46 -6.76 -17.96 -2.51
C SER A 46 -7.48 -18.20 -3.85
N GLY A 47 -7.22 -17.36 -4.87
CA GLY A 47 -7.88 -17.45 -6.18
C GLY A 47 -9.27 -16.82 -6.22
N GLY A 48 -9.56 -15.91 -5.28
CA GLY A 48 -10.78 -15.13 -5.22
C GLY A 48 -10.92 -14.12 -6.36
N ARG A 49 -12.00 -13.32 -6.32
CA ARG A 49 -12.24 -12.28 -7.32
C ARG A 49 -11.44 -11.03 -6.97
N ILE A 50 -10.61 -10.57 -7.90
CA ILE A 50 -9.71 -9.42 -7.71
C ILE A 50 -9.92 -8.36 -8.79
N VAL A 51 -9.77 -7.11 -8.39
CA VAL A 51 -9.62 -5.95 -9.28
C VAL A 51 -8.15 -5.53 -9.28
N THR A 52 -7.57 -5.40 -10.46
CA THR A 52 -6.17 -4.99 -10.63
C THR A 52 -5.95 -3.55 -10.18
N ALA A 53 -4.86 -3.29 -9.44
CA ALA A 53 -4.53 -1.93 -8.99
C ALA A 53 -3.01 -1.65 -8.80
N PRO A 54 -2.20 -1.65 -9.86
CA PRO A 54 -2.54 -1.89 -11.27
C PRO A 54 -2.36 -3.36 -11.69
N THR A 55 -1.86 -4.21 -10.80
CA THR A 55 -1.75 -5.67 -11.01
C THR A 55 -2.47 -6.42 -9.89
N ASN A 56 -2.60 -7.74 -10.03
CA ASN A 56 -3.15 -8.59 -8.97
C ASN A 56 -2.26 -8.58 -7.71
N GLY A 57 -0.93 -8.57 -7.90
CA GLY A 57 0.03 -8.56 -6.79
C GLY A 57 0.01 -7.30 -5.95
N ALA A 58 -0.43 -6.17 -6.52
CA ALA A 58 -0.54 -4.87 -5.85
C ALA A 58 -2.00 -4.46 -5.51
N ALA A 59 -2.96 -5.39 -5.65
CA ALA A 59 -4.39 -5.09 -5.61
C ALA A 59 -4.89 -4.54 -4.27
N GLY A 60 -4.19 -4.79 -3.16
CA GLY A 60 -4.63 -4.37 -1.83
C GLY A 60 -4.42 -2.89 -1.51
N ILE A 61 -3.51 -2.20 -2.22
CA ILE A 61 -3.07 -0.85 -1.81
C ILE A 61 -4.16 0.21 -2.03
N ILE A 62 -4.71 0.26 -3.25
CA ILE A 62 -5.79 1.21 -3.59
C ILE A 62 -7.01 1.06 -2.68
N PRO A 63 -7.60 -0.13 -2.49
CA PRO A 63 -8.75 -0.28 -1.60
C PRO A 63 -8.40 -0.03 -0.13
N ALA A 64 -7.20 -0.39 0.35
CA ALA A 64 -6.81 -0.12 1.74
C ALA A 64 -6.73 1.38 2.04
N VAL A 65 -6.12 2.16 1.15
CA VAL A 65 -6.03 3.62 1.30
C VAL A 65 -7.37 4.31 1.06
N LEU A 66 -8.19 3.80 0.14
CA LEU A 66 -9.56 4.30 -0.05
C LEU A 66 -10.45 4.04 1.18
N HIS A 67 -10.35 2.87 1.80
CA HIS A 67 -11.03 2.59 3.06
C HIS A 67 -10.48 3.45 4.21
N TYR A 68 -9.20 3.84 4.17
CA TYR A 68 -8.69 4.82 5.11
C TYR A 68 -9.40 6.17 4.97
N TYR A 69 -9.52 6.66 3.73
CA TYR A 69 -10.26 7.87 3.42
C TYR A 69 -11.71 7.78 3.94
N VAL A 70 -12.45 6.77 3.54
CA VAL A 70 -13.87 6.63 3.89
C VAL A 70 -14.13 6.49 5.40
N ASN A 71 -13.25 5.79 6.14
CA ASN A 71 -13.53 5.45 7.54
C ASN A 71 -12.88 6.40 8.56
N PHE A 72 -11.79 7.10 8.19
CA PHE A 72 -10.98 7.87 9.15
C PHE A 72 -10.76 9.33 8.76
N VAL A 73 -11.07 9.73 7.53
CA VAL A 73 -10.99 11.15 7.13
C VAL A 73 -12.34 11.81 7.37
N PRO A 74 -12.40 12.92 8.15
CA PRO A 74 -13.62 13.69 8.31
C PRO A 74 -14.16 14.17 6.96
N ASP A 75 -15.47 14.20 6.82
CA ASP A 75 -16.16 14.69 5.63
C ASP A 75 -15.87 13.90 4.33
N ALA A 76 -15.38 12.67 4.44
CA ALA A 76 -15.24 11.78 3.29
C ALA A 76 -16.61 11.48 2.66
N ASP A 77 -16.71 11.65 1.33
CA ASP A 77 -17.96 11.51 0.59
C ASP A 77 -17.77 10.74 -0.74
N GLU A 78 -18.89 10.51 -1.43
CA GLU A 78 -18.91 9.76 -2.69
C GLU A 78 -18.18 10.48 -3.83
N GLU A 79 -18.22 11.81 -3.86
CA GLU A 79 -17.47 12.60 -4.85
C GLU A 79 -15.96 12.45 -4.63
N GLY A 80 -15.51 12.46 -3.39
CA GLY A 80 -14.15 12.16 -2.99
C GLY A 80 -13.70 10.77 -3.42
N VAL A 81 -14.54 9.74 -3.26
CA VAL A 81 -14.25 8.39 -3.76
C VAL A 81 -14.01 8.40 -5.28
N VAL A 82 -14.85 9.09 -6.04
CA VAL A 82 -14.68 9.21 -7.50
C VAL A 82 -13.38 9.94 -7.85
N ARG A 83 -13.10 11.08 -7.20
CA ARG A 83 -11.84 11.83 -7.42
C ARG A 83 -10.61 11.00 -7.06
N PHE A 84 -10.64 10.25 -5.96
CA PHE A 84 -9.56 9.36 -5.56
C PHE A 84 -9.23 8.37 -6.69
N LEU A 85 -10.23 7.69 -7.22
CA LEU A 85 -10.04 6.70 -8.29
C LEU A 85 -9.55 7.34 -9.59
N LEU A 86 -10.08 8.52 -9.96
CA LEU A 86 -9.64 9.24 -11.15
C LEU A 86 -8.20 9.74 -11.04
N THR A 87 -7.81 10.29 -9.88
CA THR A 87 -6.44 10.75 -9.63
C THR A 87 -5.46 9.58 -9.58
N ALA A 88 -5.82 8.48 -8.93
CA ALA A 88 -5.03 7.25 -8.96
C ALA A 88 -4.82 6.75 -10.40
N ALA A 89 -5.87 6.75 -11.23
CA ALA A 89 -5.78 6.34 -12.63
C ALA A 89 -4.90 7.29 -13.47
N ALA A 90 -4.97 8.60 -13.23
CA ALA A 90 -4.14 9.60 -13.88
C ALA A 90 -2.64 9.35 -13.58
N ILE A 91 -2.30 9.16 -12.30
CA ILE A 91 -0.94 8.85 -11.86
C ILE A 91 -0.47 7.51 -12.46
N GLY A 92 -1.31 6.46 -12.40
CA GLY A 92 -0.99 5.16 -12.97
C GLY A 92 -0.71 5.21 -14.48
N THR A 93 -1.38 6.13 -15.19
CA THR A 93 -1.13 6.36 -16.62
C THR A 93 0.28 6.92 -16.87
N LEU A 94 0.80 7.77 -15.98
CA LEU A 94 2.18 8.29 -16.09
C LEU A 94 3.20 7.15 -16.00
N PHE A 95 3.06 6.26 -15.01
CA PHE A 95 3.92 5.07 -14.88
C PHE A 95 3.83 4.16 -16.10
N LYS A 96 2.62 3.88 -16.58
CA LYS A 96 2.44 2.99 -17.74
C LYS A 96 3.02 3.57 -19.03
N ARG A 97 2.91 4.88 -19.25
CA ARG A 97 3.39 5.54 -20.47
C ARG A 97 4.90 5.77 -20.48
N ASN A 98 5.46 6.16 -19.34
CA ASN A 98 6.84 6.61 -19.26
C ASN A 98 7.80 5.52 -18.75
N ALA A 99 7.29 4.41 -18.23
CA ALA A 99 8.08 3.29 -17.74
C ALA A 99 7.33 1.96 -17.95
N SER A 100 7.06 1.20 -16.88
CA SER A 100 6.24 0.00 -16.89
C SER A 100 5.56 -0.20 -15.54
N ILE A 101 4.48 -0.96 -15.56
CA ILE A 101 3.78 -1.46 -14.36
C ILE A 101 3.96 -2.97 -14.15
N SER A 102 4.81 -3.61 -14.96
CA SER A 102 5.00 -5.06 -14.96
C SER A 102 6.17 -5.47 -14.05
N GLY A 103 5.91 -6.40 -13.13
CA GLY A 103 6.93 -7.01 -12.28
C GLY A 103 8.03 -7.70 -13.10
N ALA A 104 7.65 -8.30 -14.23
CA ALA A 104 8.57 -8.92 -15.18
C ALA A 104 9.48 -7.95 -15.93
N GLU A 105 9.12 -6.66 -16.06
CA GLU A 105 9.91 -5.68 -16.82
C GLU A 105 10.78 -4.81 -15.92
N VAL A 106 10.22 -4.36 -14.79
CA VAL A 106 10.88 -3.38 -13.91
C VAL A 106 10.92 -3.79 -12.44
N GLY A 107 10.55 -5.02 -12.10
CA GLY A 107 10.44 -5.47 -10.71
C GLY A 107 9.20 -4.93 -10.00
N CYS A 108 9.09 -5.24 -8.70
CA CYS A 108 7.89 -4.95 -7.91
C CYS A 108 7.72 -3.44 -7.63
N GLN A 109 8.76 -2.64 -7.86
CA GLN A 109 8.64 -1.18 -7.94
C GLN A 109 7.63 -0.73 -9.01
N GLY A 110 7.47 -1.48 -10.11
CA GLY A 110 6.47 -1.20 -11.14
C GLY A 110 5.05 -1.58 -10.72
N GLU A 111 4.88 -2.51 -9.79
CA GLU A 111 3.58 -2.99 -9.33
C GLU A 111 3.17 -2.33 -8.02
N VAL A 112 3.84 -2.71 -6.93
CA VAL A 112 3.61 -2.18 -5.58
C VAL A 112 4.06 -0.72 -5.48
N GLY A 113 5.17 -0.36 -6.11
CA GLY A 113 5.67 1.02 -6.09
C GLY A 113 4.75 1.99 -6.84
N SER A 114 4.29 1.62 -8.03
CA SER A 114 3.31 2.43 -8.77
C SER A 114 1.96 2.49 -8.05
N ALA A 115 1.47 1.39 -7.47
CA ALA A 115 0.25 1.39 -6.67
C ALA A 115 0.35 2.29 -5.42
N CYS A 116 1.52 2.28 -4.74
CA CYS A 116 1.83 3.18 -3.64
C CYS A 116 1.76 4.64 -4.07
N SER A 117 2.37 4.97 -5.21
CA SER A 117 2.37 6.31 -5.81
C SER A 117 0.96 6.76 -6.21
N MET A 118 0.20 5.89 -6.87
CA MET A 118 -1.21 6.12 -7.24
C MET A 118 -2.05 6.43 -6.00
N ALA A 119 -1.94 5.63 -4.95
CA ALA A 119 -2.70 5.82 -3.71
C ALA A 119 -2.28 7.08 -2.94
N ALA A 120 -0.99 7.42 -2.94
CA ALA A 120 -0.45 8.59 -2.25
C ALA A 120 -0.98 9.89 -2.86
N GLY A 121 -0.85 10.05 -4.18
CA GLY A 121 -1.37 11.24 -4.86
C GLY A 121 -2.89 11.32 -4.82
N ALA A 122 -3.59 10.19 -4.96
CA ALA A 122 -5.05 10.15 -4.84
C ALA A 122 -5.54 10.55 -3.45
N LEU A 123 -4.88 10.09 -2.38
CA LEU A 123 -5.22 10.51 -1.03
C LEU A 123 -4.91 12.00 -0.81
N CYS A 124 -3.79 12.50 -1.35
CA CYS A 124 -3.42 13.91 -1.26
C CYS A 124 -4.49 14.81 -1.90
N GLU A 125 -4.99 14.45 -3.08
CA GLU A 125 -6.07 15.17 -3.79
C GLU A 125 -7.32 15.26 -2.92
N VAL A 126 -7.81 14.13 -2.40
CA VAL A 126 -9.08 14.12 -1.66
C VAL A 126 -8.98 14.75 -0.27
N LEU A 127 -7.76 14.96 0.23
CA LEU A 127 -7.46 15.75 1.43
C LEU A 127 -7.28 17.26 1.14
N GLY A 128 -7.47 17.68 -0.12
CA GLY A 128 -7.42 19.09 -0.52
C GLY A 128 -6.03 19.59 -0.93
N GLY A 129 -5.12 18.68 -1.30
CA GLY A 129 -3.81 19.03 -1.83
C GLY A 129 -3.90 19.74 -3.19
N THR A 130 -2.93 20.61 -3.48
CA THR A 130 -2.76 21.19 -4.83
C THR A 130 -2.20 20.16 -5.80
N PRO A 131 -2.30 20.36 -7.12
CA PRO A 131 -1.65 19.48 -8.10
C PRO A 131 -0.16 19.26 -7.84
N GLN A 132 0.56 20.28 -7.36
CA GLN A 132 1.97 20.18 -6.99
C GLN A 132 2.19 19.26 -5.78
N GLN A 133 1.31 19.32 -4.77
CA GLN A 133 1.36 18.41 -3.62
C GLN A 133 0.94 16.98 -4.01
N VAL A 134 0.01 16.82 -4.95
CA VAL A 134 -0.39 15.51 -5.49
C VAL A 134 0.77 14.85 -6.22
N GLU A 135 1.48 15.58 -7.09
CA GLU A 135 2.68 15.08 -7.75
C GLU A 135 3.79 14.75 -6.75
N ASN A 136 3.99 15.59 -5.73
CA ASN A 136 4.95 15.31 -4.66
C ASN A 136 4.61 14.03 -3.88
N ALA A 137 3.33 13.83 -3.52
CA ALA A 137 2.91 12.64 -2.80
C ALA A 137 3.12 11.36 -3.64
N ALA A 138 2.78 11.45 -4.93
CA ALA A 138 3.04 10.38 -5.88
C ALA A 138 4.54 10.09 -6.02
N GLU A 139 5.37 11.13 -6.10
CA GLU A 139 6.82 11.04 -6.18
C GLU A 139 7.43 10.33 -4.96
N ILE A 140 7.12 10.79 -3.73
CA ILE A 140 7.55 10.12 -2.49
C ILE A 140 7.11 8.65 -2.49
N GLY A 141 5.89 8.38 -2.96
CA GLY A 141 5.33 7.04 -3.07
C GLY A 141 6.19 6.10 -3.93
N ILE A 142 6.72 6.55 -5.07
CA ILE A 142 7.62 5.73 -5.89
C ILE A 142 9.05 5.72 -5.34
N GLU A 143 9.57 6.84 -4.83
CA GLU A 143 10.94 6.92 -4.29
C GLU A 143 11.19 5.86 -3.22
N HIS A 144 10.24 5.68 -2.30
CA HIS A 144 10.31 4.68 -1.24
C HIS A 144 10.11 3.24 -1.70
N ASN A 145 10.03 2.99 -3.01
CA ASN A 145 9.96 1.67 -3.62
C ASN A 145 10.97 1.46 -4.76
N LEU A 146 11.82 2.45 -5.09
CA LEU A 146 12.84 2.31 -6.13
C LEU A 146 13.81 1.16 -5.80
N GLY A 147 14.11 0.33 -6.81
CA GLY A 147 14.95 -0.86 -6.70
C GLY A 147 14.26 -2.10 -6.14
N LEU A 148 12.96 -2.04 -5.83
CA LEU A 148 12.23 -3.19 -5.28
C LEU A 148 12.09 -4.30 -6.34
N THR A 149 12.77 -5.43 -6.08
CA THR A 149 12.78 -6.64 -6.93
C THR A 149 11.47 -7.43 -6.83
N CYS A 150 11.16 -8.24 -7.85
CA CYS A 150 9.96 -9.09 -7.87
C CYS A 150 10.35 -10.58 -7.85
N ASP A 151 10.73 -11.09 -6.69
CA ASP A 151 11.20 -12.47 -6.56
C ASP A 151 10.56 -13.14 -5.33
N PRO A 152 9.30 -13.60 -5.47
CA PRO A 152 8.54 -14.11 -4.34
C PRO A 152 8.85 -15.58 -4.02
N VAL A 153 8.65 -15.97 -2.77
CA VAL A 153 8.88 -17.35 -2.28
C VAL A 153 7.99 -18.34 -3.05
N GLY A 154 8.61 -19.38 -3.61
CA GLY A 154 7.92 -20.41 -4.39
C GLY A 154 7.25 -19.89 -5.67
N GLY A 155 7.54 -18.66 -6.10
CA GLY A 155 6.84 -18.01 -7.21
C GLY A 155 5.38 -17.67 -6.95
N LEU A 156 4.98 -17.64 -5.68
CA LEU A 156 3.60 -17.42 -5.26
C LEU A 156 3.36 -15.95 -4.93
N VAL A 157 2.18 -15.43 -5.23
CA VAL A 157 1.76 -14.08 -4.84
C VAL A 157 1.33 -14.06 -3.36
N GLN A 158 2.24 -14.47 -2.48
CA GLN A 158 2.05 -14.58 -1.03
C GLN A 158 3.16 -13.82 -0.31
N ILE A 159 4.37 -14.40 -0.25
CA ILE A 159 5.53 -13.81 0.41
C ILE A 159 6.51 -13.29 -0.64
N PRO A 160 6.92 -12.02 -0.63
CA PRO A 160 6.58 -10.95 0.31
C PRO A 160 5.40 -10.06 -0.15
N CYS A 161 4.60 -10.53 -1.11
CA CYS A 161 3.58 -9.72 -1.78
C CYS A 161 2.51 -9.19 -0.82
N ILE A 162 2.05 -10.01 0.12
CA ILE A 162 0.99 -9.68 1.08
C ILE A 162 1.45 -8.53 2.00
N GLU A 163 2.59 -8.68 2.69
CA GLU A 163 3.10 -7.63 3.58
C GLU A 163 3.55 -6.38 2.81
N ARG A 164 4.00 -6.51 1.56
CA ARG A 164 4.32 -5.35 0.70
C ARG A 164 3.10 -4.46 0.47
N ASN A 165 1.90 -5.01 0.33
CA ASN A 165 0.69 -4.20 0.15
C ASN A 165 0.34 -3.43 1.43
N ALA A 166 0.45 -4.06 2.60
CA ALA A 166 0.22 -3.39 3.88
C ALA A 166 1.22 -2.25 4.13
N VAL A 167 2.51 -2.53 3.93
CA VAL A 167 3.58 -1.53 4.10
C VAL A 167 3.46 -0.40 3.09
N ALA A 168 3.18 -0.70 1.82
CA ALA A 168 2.99 0.32 0.79
C ALA A 168 1.77 1.21 1.05
N SER A 169 0.67 0.65 1.57
CA SER A 169 -0.50 1.44 1.95
C SER A 169 -0.17 2.45 3.06
N ALA A 170 0.60 2.03 4.08
CA ALA A 170 1.06 2.93 5.13
C ALA A 170 2.02 4.02 4.58
N LYS A 171 2.94 3.66 3.68
CA LYS A 171 3.80 4.62 2.97
C LYS A 171 2.98 5.65 2.19
N ALA A 172 1.96 5.21 1.46
CA ALA A 172 1.10 6.09 0.68
C ALA A 172 0.37 7.13 1.53
N ILE A 173 -0.17 6.70 2.68
CA ILE A 173 -0.79 7.62 3.64
C ILE A 173 0.22 8.62 4.18
N ASN A 174 1.42 8.15 4.55
CA ASN A 174 2.45 9.04 5.07
C ASN A 174 2.95 10.04 4.01
N ALA A 175 3.14 9.59 2.76
CA ALA A 175 3.52 10.43 1.64
C ALA A 175 2.50 11.55 1.39
N ALA A 176 1.20 11.22 1.35
CA ALA A 176 0.14 12.22 1.21
C ALA A 176 0.18 13.27 2.34
N ARG A 177 0.35 12.84 3.60
CA ARG A 177 0.43 13.74 4.75
C ARG A 177 1.68 14.62 4.73
N MET A 178 2.82 14.06 4.32
CA MET A 178 4.07 14.82 4.17
C MET A 178 3.90 15.93 3.13
N SER A 179 3.32 15.62 1.97
CA SER A 179 3.11 16.60 0.91
C SER A 179 2.11 17.69 1.29
N LEU A 180 1.05 17.37 2.04
CA LEU A 180 0.10 18.35 2.57
C LEU A 180 0.71 19.32 3.60
N HIS A 181 1.70 18.85 4.37
CA HIS A 181 2.43 19.71 5.30
C HIS A 181 3.52 20.55 4.60
N GLY A 182 3.90 20.19 3.38
CA GLY A 182 4.77 20.98 2.51
C GLY A 182 4.00 21.94 1.60
N ASP A 183 4.72 22.64 0.74
CA ASP A 183 4.16 23.56 -0.28
C ASP A 183 4.08 22.90 -1.68
N GLY A 184 4.43 21.62 -1.78
CA GLY A 184 4.54 20.89 -3.05
C GLY A 184 5.88 21.09 -3.77
N SER A 185 6.81 21.89 -3.24
CA SER A 185 8.16 22.02 -3.78
C SER A 185 9.03 20.84 -3.38
N HIS A 186 9.70 20.22 -4.34
CA HIS A 186 10.60 19.09 -4.11
C HIS A 186 11.76 19.12 -5.12
N TYR A 187 12.91 18.61 -4.69
CA TYR A 187 14.13 18.59 -5.53
C TYR A 187 14.06 17.56 -6.67
N VAL A 188 13.34 16.46 -6.45
CA VAL A 188 13.19 15.37 -7.40
C VAL A 188 11.76 15.38 -7.90
N SER A 189 11.54 15.68 -9.19
CA SER A 189 10.19 15.64 -9.76
C SER A 189 9.71 14.20 -9.98
N LEU A 190 8.39 14.02 -10.05
CA LEU A 190 7.77 12.73 -10.37
C LEU A 190 8.32 12.13 -11.67
N ASP A 191 8.54 12.95 -12.71
CA ASP A 191 9.15 12.48 -13.97
C ASP A 191 10.55 11.89 -13.77
N VAL A 192 11.39 12.54 -12.95
CA VAL A 192 12.74 12.04 -12.63
C VAL A 192 12.65 10.73 -11.86
N ALA A 193 11.71 10.61 -10.92
CA ALA A 193 11.50 9.38 -10.17
C ALA A 193 11.00 8.23 -11.08
N ILE A 194 10.08 8.49 -12.00
CA ILE A 194 9.59 7.50 -12.99
C ILE A 194 10.71 7.06 -13.94
N GLU A 195 11.50 8.00 -14.45
CA GLU A 195 12.66 7.68 -15.30
C GLU A 195 13.70 6.87 -14.53
N THR A 196 13.92 7.19 -13.25
CA THR A 196 14.81 6.42 -12.38
C THR A 196 14.27 4.99 -12.17
N MET A 197 12.97 4.82 -11.96
CA MET A 197 12.33 3.50 -11.88
C MET A 197 12.57 2.70 -13.17
N ARG A 198 12.35 3.32 -14.33
CA ARG A 198 12.55 2.69 -15.65
C ARG A 198 14.01 2.22 -15.83
N ARG A 199 14.98 3.09 -15.53
CA ARG A 199 16.41 2.77 -15.66
C ARG A 199 16.83 1.67 -14.69
N THR A 200 16.40 1.77 -13.43
CA THR A 200 16.69 0.76 -12.41
C THR A 200 16.09 -0.60 -12.79
N GLY A 201 14.90 -0.61 -13.40
CA GLY A 201 14.28 -1.82 -13.93
C GLY A 201 15.06 -2.43 -15.11
N ALA A 202 15.59 -1.59 -16.01
CA ALA A 202 16.44 -2.05 -17.11
C ALA A 202 17.78 -2.63 -16.62
N ASP A 203 18.35 -2.05 -15.57
CA ASP A 203 19.59 -2.51 -14.94
C ASP A 203 19.37 -3.74 -14.04
N MET A 204 18.11 -4.06 -13.70
CA MET A 204 17.76 -5.21 -12.86
C MET A 204 18.07 -6.51 -13.61
N ARG A 205 18.88 -7.37 -12.98
CA ARG A 205 19.15 -8.72 -13.50
C ARG A 205 17.85 -9.51 -13.60
N GLU A 206 17.74 -10.30 -14.67
CA GLU A 206 16.52 -11.05 -14.99
C GLU A 206 16.06 -11.98 -13.84
N GLU A 207 17.02 -12.58 -13.12
CA GLU A 207 16.75 -13.44 -11.96
C GLU A 207 16.13 -12.72 -10.74
N TYR A 208 16.15 -11.38 -10.71
CA TYR A 208 15.54 -10.56 -9.66
C TYR A 208 14.22 -9.89 -10.08
N LYS A 209 13.79 -10.12 -11.33
CA LYS A 209 12.42 -9.84 -11.79
C LYS A 209 11.54 -11.06 -11.53
N GLU A 210 10.32 -11.05 -12.04
CA GLU A 210 9.26 -12.05 -11.85
C GLU A 210 9.57 -13.42 -12.49
N THR A 211 10.67 -14.04 -12.08
CA THR A 211 11.15 -15.35 -12.55
C THR A 211 11.24 -16.37 -11.43
N SER A 212 11.29 -15.93 -10.17
CA SER A 212 11.46 -16.79 -8.97
C SER A 212 12.76 -17.59 -8.97
N ARG A 213 13.80 -17.05 -9.61
CA ARG A 213 15.09 -17.72 -9.83
C ARG A 213 16.23 -17.08 -9.03
N GLY A 214 15.95 -16.07 -8.22
CA GLY A 214 16.95 -15.32 -7.46
C GLY A 214 16.49 -15.03 -6.03
N GLY A 215 16.95 -13.89 -5.51
CA GLY A 215 16.45 -13.20 -4.31
C GLY A 215 15.91 -14.07 -3.17
N LEU A 216 14.71 -13.75 -2.71
CA LEU A 216 14.06 -14.45 -1.61
C LEU A 216 13.55 -15.82 -2.03
N ALA A 217 13.21 -16.00 -3.32
CA ALA A 217 12.69 -17.25 -3.87
C ALA A 217 13.66 -18.43 -3.70
N VAL A 218 14.96 -18.19 -3.87
CA VAL A 218 16.00 -19.23 -3.71
C VAL A 218 16.68 -19.22 -2.35
N SER A 219 16.46 -18.17 -1.55
CA SER A 219 17.05 -18.05 -0.21
C SER A 219 16.22 -18.74 0.88
N VAL A 220 14.94 -18.99 0.62
CA VAL A 220 14.03 -19.71 1.52
C VAL A 220 13.66 -21.04 0.87
N VAL A 221 13.94 -22.16 1.54
CA VAL A 221 13.50 -23.49 1.08
C VAL A 221 11.98 -23.54 1.22
N ALA A 222 11.25 -23.50 0.10
CA ALA A 222 9.82 -23.75 0.10
C ALA A 222 9.56 -25.21 0.51
N CYS A 223 8.75 -25.40 1.55
CA CYS A 223 8.41 -26.70 2.14
C CYS A 223 7.35 -27.43 1.30
#